data_AF-A0A537QTC8-F1
#
_entry.id   AF-A0A537QTC8-F1
#
_cell.length_a   1.000
_cell.length_b   1.000
_cell.length_c   1.000
_cell.angle_alpha   90.00
_cell.angle_beta   90.00
_cell.angle_gamma   90.00
#
_symmetry.space_group_name_H-M   'P 1'
#
loop_
_entity.id
_entity.type
_entity.pdbx_description
1 polymer ?
#
loop_
_entity_poly.entity_id
_entity_poly.type
_entity_poly.pdbx_seq_one_letter_code
_entity_poly.pdbx_strand_id
1 'polypeptide(L)' 'MSELPSGLKYTDSKVGDGAAATAGHKVSVHYTGWLYNNGQKGAKFDSSLDRGQPFVFTLGAQQVI' A
#
# COMPACT_ATOMS: atom_id res chain seq x y z
N MET A 1 11.32 -0.77 -10.89
CA MET A 1 9.89 -0.68 -11.21
C MET A 1 9.48 -1.96 -11.89
N SER A 2 8.48 -2.63 -11.34
CA SER A 2 7.94 -3.90 -11.84
C SER A 2 6.49 -3.68 -12.28
N GLU A 3 6.05 -4.42 -13.29
CA GLU A 3 4.69 -4.33 -13.85
C GLU A 3 4.07 -5.71 -13.90
N LEU A 4 2.86 -5.84 -13.36
CA LEU A 4 2.08 -7.07 -13.38
C LEU A 4 1.20 -7.13 -14.63
N PRO A 5 0.73 -8.33 -15.06
CA PRO A 5 -0.19 -8.47 -16.19
C PRO A 5 -1.49 -7.66 -16.06
N SER A 6 -1.90 -7.31 -14.83
CA SER A 6 -3.04 -6.43 -14.57
C SER A 6 -2.80 -4.96 -14.90
N GLY A 7 -1.58 -4.58 -15.31
CA GLY A 7 -1.16 -3.20 -15.50
C GLY A 7 -0.74 -2.49 -14.20
N LEU A 8 -0.82 -3.16 -13.04
CA LEU A 8 -0.32 -2.62 -11.78
C LEU A 8 1.20 -2.51 -11.84
N LYS A 9 1.71 -1.29 -11.59
CA LYS A 9 3.14 -1.03 -11.50
C LYS A 9 3.51 -0.70 -10.06
N TYR A 10 4.62 -1.25 -9.59
CA TYR A 10 5.11 -1.00 -8.23
C TYR A 10 6.63 -0.84 -8.21
N THR A 11 7.13 -0.19 -7.16
CA THR A 11 8.55 -0.07 -6.87
C THR A 11 8.73 -0.11 -5.37
N ASP A 12 9.63 -0.96 -4.89
CA ASP A 12 10.07 -0.95 -3.50
C ASP A 12 11.13 0.13 -3.33
N SER A 13 10.78 1.22 -2.65
CA SER A 13 11.71 2.31 -2.37
C SER A 13 12.74 1.93 -1.31
N LYS A 14 12.36 1.05 -0.38
CA LYS A 14 13.22 0.47 0.64
C LYS A 14 12.75 -0.95 0.95
N VAL A 15 13.58 -1.93 0.63
CA VAL A 15 13.32 -3.33 0.96
C VAL A 15 13.62 -3.55 2.44
N GLY A 16 12.71 -4.21 3.15
CA GLY A 16 12.91 -4.60 4.54
C GLY A 16 13.69 -5.90 4.66
N ASP A 17 14.40 -6.03 5.78
CA ASP A 17 15.35 -7.10 6.09
C ASP A 17 14.82 -8.09 7.16
N GLY A 18 13.55 -7.90 7.57
CA GLY A 18 12.84 -8.79 8.48
C GLY A 18 12.25 -10.03 7.80
N ALA A 19 11.65 -10.90 8.61
CA ALA A 19 10.93 -12.07 8.11
C ALA A 19 9.75 -11.67 7.21
N ALA A 20 9.51 -12.46 6.16
CA ALA A 20 8.39 -12.24 5.26
C ALA A 20 7.05 -12.35 6.02
N ALA A 21 6.13 -11.41 5.77
CA ALA A 21 4.78 -11.48 6.31
C ALA A 21 4.00 -12.64 5.67
N THR A 22 3.28 -13.39 6.48
CA THR A 22 2.52 -14.58 6.05
C THR A 22 1.03 -14.46 6.37
N ALA A 23 0.20 -15.17 5.61
CA ALA A 23 -1.26 -15.13 5.75
C ALA A 23 -1.71 -15.52 7.17
N GLY A 24 -2.78 -14.90 7.65
CA GLY A 24 -3.34 -15.10 9.00
C GLY A 24 -2.76 -14.18 10.07
N HIS A 25 -1.61 -13.54 9.84
CA HIS A 25 -1.08 -12.55 10.76
C HIS A 25 -1.76 -11.19 10.63
N LYS A 26 -1.83 -10.47 11.75
CA LYS A 26 -2.24 -9.05 11.76
C LYS A 26 -1.09 -8.19 11.26
N VAL A 27 -1.39 -7.32 10.31
CA VAL A 27 -0.47 -6.36 9.72
C VAL A 27 -1.00 -4.95 9.96
N SER A 28 -0.09 -4.04 10.30
CA SER A 28 -0.36 -2.61 10.44
C SER A 28 0.42 -1.86 9.38
N VAL A 29 -0.25 -1.01 8.60
CA VAL A 29 0.38 -0.23 7.52
C VAL A 29 -0.08 1.22 7.53
N HIS A 30 0.83 2.09 7.11
CA HIS A 30 0.48 3.41 6.64
C HIS A 30 0.43 3.43 5.11
N TYR A 31 -0.62 4.07 4.59
CA TYR A 31 -0.81 4.36 3.18
C TYR A 31 -1.17 5.84 2.96
N THR A 32 -0.91 6.29 1.74
CA THR A 32 -1.38 7.56 1.18
C THR A 32 -1.76 7.34 -0.28
N GLY A 33 -2.92 7.87 -0.69
CA GLY A 33 -3.47 7.71 -2.04
C GLY A 33 -3.57 9.03 -2.79
N TRP A 34 -3.27 9.01 -4.10
CA TRP A 34 -3.34 10.17 -4.99
C TRP A 34 -4.04 9.83 -6.30
N LEU A 35 -4.74 10.81 -6.87
CA LEU A 35 -5.34 10.74 -8.19
C LEU A 35 -4.29 11.15 -9.23
N TYR A 36 -3.96 10.25 -10.16
CA TYR A 36 -3.04 10.55 -11.26
C TYR A 36 -3.83 10.84 -12.53
N ASN A 37 -3.38 11.83 -13.29
CA ASN A 37 -3.92 12.14 -14.61
C ASN A 37 -2.76 12.20 -15.62
N ASN A 38 -2.80 11.35 -16.65
CA ASN A 38 -1.76 11.26 -17.68
C ASN A 38 -0.33 11.17 -17.11
N GLY A 39 -0.13 10.33 -16.09
CA GLY A 39 1.17 10.14 -15.43
C GLY A 39 1.59 11.27 -14.48
N GLN A 40 0.81 12.35 -14.40
CA GLN A 40 1.06 13.44 -13.46
C GLN A 40 0.31 13.20 -12.15
N LYS A 41 1.04 13.33 -11.04
CA LYS A 41 0.48 13.22 -9.69
C LYS A 41 -0.44 14.41 -9.41
N GLY A 42 -1.70 14.13 -9.11
CA GLY A 42 -2.70 15.13 -8.75
C GLY A 42 -3.02 15.14 -7.27
N ALA A 43 -4.29 15.42 -6.95
CA ALA A 43 -4.77 15.58 -5.59
C ALA A 43 -4.60 14.31 -4.75
N LYS A 44 -4.21 14.48 -3.48
CA LYS A 44 -4.28 13.42 -2.46
C LYS A 44 -5.75 13.21 -2.11
N PHE A 45 -6.23 11.96 -2.14
CA PHE A 45 -7.62 11.65 -1.80
C PHE A 45 -7.76 11.02 -0.40
N ASP A 46 -6.73 10.31 0.07
CA ASP A 46 -6.73 9.73 1.42
C ASP A 46 -5.30 9.53 1.97
N SER A 47 -5.16 9.55 3.29
CA SER A 47 -3.88 9.35 3.98
C SER A 47 -4.06 8.92 5.44
N SER A 48 -3.61 7.71 5.75
CA SER A 48 -3.52 7.24 7.15
C SER A 48 -2.46 8.00 7.96
N LEU A 49 -1.40 8.51 7.30
CA LEU A 49 -0.36 9.31 7.93
C LEU A 49 -0.92 10.64 8.43
N ASP A 50 -1.79 11.29 7.65
CA ASP A 50 -2.43 12.54 8.04
C ASP A 50 -3.29 12.38 9.28
N ARG A 51 -3.94 11.21 9.42
CA ARG A 51 -4.75 10.86 10.60
C ARG A 51 -3.92 10.41 11.80
N GLY A 52 -2.64 10.08 11.60
CA GLY A 52 -1.81 9.45 12.64
C GLY A 52 -2.30 8.06 13.09
N GLN A 53 -3.18 7.42 12.32
CA GLN A 53 -3.76 6.13 12.65
C GLN A 53 -3.50 5.14 11.51
N PRO A 54 -2.71 4.06 11.75
CA PRO A 54 -2.46 3.06 10.73
C PRO A 54 -3.71 2.22 10.46
N PHE A 55 -3.77 1.63 9.27
CA PHE A 55 -4.76 0.62 8.94
C PHE A 55 -4.25 -0.75 9.40
N VAL A 56 -5.10 -1.49 10.11
CA VAL A 56 -4.78 -2.81 10.66
C VAL A 56 -5.72 -3.85 10.07
N PHE A 57 -5.15 -4.92 9.51
CA PHE A 57 -5.92 -5.98 8.87
C PHE A 57 -5.24 -7.34 9.04
N THR A 58 -5.99 -8.41 8.75
CA THR A 58 -5.47 -9.78 8.73
C THR A 58 -5.04 -10.14 7.30
N LEU A 59 -3.76 -10.46 7.13
CA LEU A 59 -3.20 -10.74 5.80
C LEU A 59 -3.83 -11.99 5.19
N GLY A 60 -4.24 -11.91 3.92
CA GLY A 60 -4.91 -13.00 3.21
C GLY A 60 -6.41 -13.16 3.52
N ALA A 61 -6.99 -12.32 4.39
CA ALA A 61 -8.41 -12.38 4.74
C ALA A 61 -9.33 -11.57 3.80
N GLN A 62 -8.84 -11.10 2.65
CA GLN A 62 -9.59 -10.29 1.67
C GLN A 62 -10.20 -9.01 2.24
N GLN A 63 -9.56 -8.44 3.27
CA GLN A 63 -9.89 -7.11 3.77
C GLN A 63 -9.27 -6.05 2.85
N VAL A 64 -10.08 -5.12 2.35
CA VAL A 64 -9.69 -4.14 1.33
C VAL A 64 -9.65 -2.71 1.90
N ILE A 65 -8.88 -1.84 1.24
CA ILE A 65 -8.80 -0.39 1.46
C ILE A 65 -9.44 0.30 0.26
#